data_AF-D6PD15-F1
#
_entry.id   AF-D6PD15-F1
#
_cell.length_a   1.000
_cell.length_b   1.000
_cell.length_c   1.000
_cell.angle_alpha   90.00
_cell.angle_beta   90.00
_cell.angle_gamma   90.00
#
_symmetry.space_group_name_H-M   'P 1'
#
loop_
_entity.id
_entity.type
_entity.pdbx_description
1 polymer ?
#
loop_
_entity_poly.entity_id
_entity_poly.type
_entity_poly.pdbx_seq_one_letter_code
_entity_poly.pdbx_strand_id
1 'polypeptide(L)'
;MTALLTLARRELAGHFFSLRGYVIMAGVQLLLGASLLTVVYLLNGLAYDLPFTEKFPQTEFFWLVLLMVAPVITMRTFAHEKARGTFETLMTTPVSDIQVVLAKFIGSYVFFLIAFLPTVIYPFLLEHYAHGTMQVDSGAVWSLALGIGLYGAFFMALGCFASSLTRSQIVAAVLTFAVGTGLFILGYLADLRPTEVQWWHHLVQHISMLRHMQDFSTGIVDSRHVMFYLSLTAAFLFSPSNPWRAGDGNEPIHTRLSARRRWSGWINLLCASLAVVTLGVALNYYAHQHYQRQIWAQNLEYELSPRTEQLLGDMTNEVEITVFFDRTESTFRLVDELLKQYVHLNPRLQVTHVDPLQQPREARRVQARYRLSEQQHNVVVFASNDKHKVISGAQLSHLTPRKASANELQSAGQENANEGGGFVMERTAFLGERHFTSALLAVSGNDQPLAYCLTGHGEHSITNLTSMGFGEFGQLLGEMNLQVRDLELQNNRPFPPIASYSLFPARNPNSLWRNNVGSINISIAAAG
;
A
#
# COMPACT_ATOMS: atom_id res chain seq x y z
N MET A 1 -26.74 -5.84 -28.13
CA MET A 1 -25.96 -6.52 -27.07
C MET A 1 -25.68 -8.00 -27.38
N THR A 2 -26.62 -8.74 -28.00
CA THR A 2 -26.43 -10.17 -28.33
C THR A 2 -25.24 -10.44 -29.24
N ALA A 3 -25.03 -9.66 -30.30
CA ALA A 3 -23.92 -9.84 -31.26
C ALA A 3 -22.51 -9.66 -30.63
N LEU A 4 -22.35 -8.70 -29.72
CA LEU A 4 -21.07 -8.49 -29.02
C LEU A 4 -20.75 -9.67 -28.10
N LEU A 5 -21.74 -10.16 -27.37
CA LEU A 5 -21.56 -11.24 -26.41
C LEU A 5 -21.34 -12.58 -27.10
N THR A 6 -21.98 -12.83 -28.24
CA THR A 6 -21.71 -14.02 -29.06
C THR A 6 -20.31 -13.99 -29.66
N LEU A 7 -19.85 -12.83 -30.13
CA LEU A 7 -18.50 -12.67 -30.66
C LEU A 7 -17.45 -12.83 -29.55
N ALA A 8 -17.64 -12.21 -28.39
CA ALA A 8 -16.75 -12.35 -27.24
C ALA A 8 -16.65 -13.80 -26.76
N ARG A 9 -17.79 -14.51 -26.70
CA ARG A 9 -17.82 -15.95 -26.37
C ARG A 9 -17.05 -16.78 -27.39
N ARG A 10 -17.16 -16.45 -28.69
CA ARG A 10 -16.41 -17.13 -29.75
C ARG A 10 -14.91 -16.92 -29.60
N GLU A 11 -14.47 -15.70 -29.30
CA GLU A 11 -13.06 -15.37 -29.08
C GLU A 11 -12.51 -16.10 -27.84
N LEU A 12 -13.24 -16.08 -26.72
CA LEU A 12 -12.86 -16.80 -25.50
C LEU A 12 -12.75 -18.31 -25.75
N ALA A 13 -13.75 -18.90 -26.40
CA ALA A 13 -13.75 -20.30 -26.78
C ALA A 13 -12.55 -20.65 -27.68
N GLY A 14 -12.15 -19.76 -28.59
CA GLY A 14 -10.98 -19.94 -29.44
C GLY A 14 -9.67 -20.09 -28.67
N HIS A 15 -9.55 -19.51 -27.47
CA HIS A 15 -8.39 -19.69 -26.60
C HIS A 15 -8.38 -21.07 -25.95
N PHE A 16 -9.53 -21.55 -25.44
CA PHE A 16 -9.64 -22.85 -24.77
C PHE A 16 -9.66 -24.07 -25.71
N PHE A 17 -10.12 -23.91 -26.96
CA PHE A 17 -10.09 -25.01 -27.94
C PHE A 17 -8.72 -25.18 -28.61
N SER A 18 -7.77 -24.26 -28.39
CA SER A 18 -6.41 -24.35 -28.94
C SER A 18 -5.44 -24.80 -27.85
N LEU A 19 -4.53 -25.74 -28.18
CA LEU A 19 -3.44 -26.17 -27.29
C LEU A 19 -2.63 -24.98 -26.73
N ARG A 20 -2.52 -23.91 -27.52
CA ARG A 20 -1.78 -22.69 -27.16
C ARG A 20 -2.33 -22.00 -25.92
N GLY A 21 -3.66 -22.00 -25.71
CA GLY A 21 -4.25 -21.41 -24.51
C GLY A 21 -3.76 -22.12 -23.24
N TYR A 22 -3.74 -23.46 -23.27
CA TYR A 22 -3.21 -24.26 -22.15
C TYR A 22 -1.72 -24.05 -21.92
N VAL A 23 -0.92 -23.94 -22.99
CA VAL A 23 0.52 -23.62 -22.87
C VAL A 23 0.73 -22.26 -22.20
N ILE A 24 -0.08 -21.26 -22.56
CA ILE A 24 -0.02 -19.93 -21.92
C ILE A 24 -0.38 -20.03 -20.44
N MET A 25 -1.49 -20.69 -20.09
CA MET A 25 -1.89 -20.86 -18.68
C MET A 25 -0.84 -21.63 -17.87
N ALA A 26 -0.23 -22.68 -18.45
CA ALA A 26 0.84 -23.42 -17.80
C ALA A 26 2.07 -22.55 -17.55
N GLY A 27 2.49 -21.74 -18.54
CA GLY A 27 3.61 -20.81 -18.37
C GLY A 27 3.34 -19.72 -17.32
N VAL A 28 2.12 -19.17 -17.31
CA VAL A 28 1.67 -18.22 -16.30
C VAL A 28 1.73 -18.82 -14.91
N GLN A 29 1.13 -20.00 -14.72
CA GLN A 29 1.10 -20.68 -13.43
C GLN A 29 2.50 -21.12 -12.96
N LEU A 30 3.38 -21.52 -13.88
CA LEU A 30 4.76 -21.88 -13.56
C LEU A 30 5.52 -20.69 -12.98
N LEU A 31 5.46 -19.54 -13.65
CA LEU A 31 6.16 -18.33 -13.21
C LEU A 31 5.54 -17.72 -11.94
N LEU A 32 4.21 -17.75 -11.80
CA LEU A 32 3.54 -17.33 -10.57
C LEU A 32 3.83 -18.29 -9.41
N GLY A 33 3.94 -19.59 -9.68
CA GLY A 33 4.41 -20.59 -8.72
C GLY A 33 5.87 -20.37 -8.32
N ALA A 34 6.74 -19.97 -9.26
CA ALA A 34 8.11 -19.58 -8.96
C ALA A 34 8.16 -18.34 -8.06
N SER A 35 7.31 -17.33 -8.31
CA SER A 35 7.12 -16.17 -7.41
C SER A 35 6.72 -16.62 -6.01
N LEU A 36 5.72 -17.50 -5.89
CA LEU A 36 5.30 -18.06 -4.61
C LEU A 36 6.45 -18.77 -3.88
N LEU A 37 7.25 -19.57 -4.58
CA LEU A 37 8.42 -20.22 -4.00
C LEU A 37 9.49 -19.22 -3.55
N THR A 38 9.73 -18.15 -4.32
CA THR A 38 10.64 -17.08 -3.91
C THR A 38 10.14 -16.40 -2.65
N VAL A 39 8.85 -16.08 -2.57
CA VAL A 39 8.25 -15.52 -1.36
C VAL A 39 8.41 -16.50 -0.22
N VAL A 40 8.00 -17.77 -0.37
CA VAL A 40 8.15 -18.80 0.68
C VAL A 40 9.60 -18.96 1.12
N TYR A 41 10.57 -18.94 0.21
CA TYR A 41 12.00 -19.00 0.56
C TYR A 41 12.44 -17.77 1.35
N LEU A 42 12.02 -16.58 0.93
CA LEU A 42 12.24 -15.35 1.69
C LEU A 42 11.55 -15.43 3.06
N LEU A 43 10.36 -16.06 3.10
CA LEU A 43 9.54 -16.28 4.29
C LEU A 43 10.18 -17.26 5.27
N ASN A 44 11.01 -18.17 4.76
CA ASN A 44 11.55 -19.28 5.51
C ASN A 44 12.85 -18.89 6.22
N GLY A 45 12.71 -18.36 7.44
CA GLY A 45 13.83 -18.05 8.34
C GLY A 45 13.90 -16.61 8.86
N LEU A 46 13.01 -15.71 8.41
CA LEU A 46 12.88 -14.35 8.95
C LEU A 46 11.56 -14.23 9.72
N ALA A 47 11.55 -13.48 10.82
CA ALA A 47 10.31 -13.08 11.46
C ALA A 47 9.56 -12.09 10.56
N TYR A 48 8.27 -12.31 10.35
CA TYR A 48 7.49 -11.55 9.37
C TYR A 48 6.70 -10.41 9.99
N ASP A 49 7.09 -9.20 9.64
CA ASP A 49 6.31 -7.98 9.92
C ASP A 49 5.34 -7.62 8.78
N LEU A 50 5.43 -8.28 7.61
CA LEU A 50 4.75 -7.85 6.38
C LEU A 50 3.88 -8.98 5.78
N PRO A 51 2.61 -8.72 5.41
CA PRO A 51 1.70 -9.73 4.88
C PRO A 51 2.17 -10.28 3.51
N PHE A 52 1.84 -11.55 3.22
CA PHE A 52 2.15 -12.19 1.93
C PHE A 52 1.72 -11.36 0.72
N THR A 53 0.57 -10.71 0.81
CA THR A 53 -0.02 -9.89 -0.25
C THR A 53 0.91 -8.75 -0.66
N GLU A 54 1.73 -8.22 0.24
CA GLU A 54 2.71 -7.18 -0.06
C GLU A 54 4.00 -7.70 -0.69
N LYS A 55 4.47 -8.86 -0.22
CA LYS A 55 5.73 -9.44 -0.71
C LYS A 55 5.56 -10.06 -2.09
N PHE A 56 4.38 -10.58 -2.41
CA PHE A 56 4.14 -11.26 -3.67
C PHE A 56 4.36 -10.36 -4.92
N PRO A 57 3.87 -9.11 -4.98
CA PRO A 57 4.10 -8.21 -6.11
C PRO A 57 5.51 -7.59 -6.16
N GLN A 58 6.33 -7.80 -5.12
CA GLN A 58 7.72 -7.34 -5.08
C GLN A 58 8.68 -8.31 -5.78
N THR A 59 8.22 -9.49 -6.18
CA THR A 59 9.07 -10.45 -6.90
C THR A 59 9.22 -10.06 -8.37
N GLU A 60 10.39 -10.34 -8.94
CA GLU A 60 10.69 -10.08 -10.35
C GLU A 60 9.80 -10.93 -11.28
N PHE A 61 9.49 -12.16 -10.88
CA PHE A 61 8.66 -13.08 -11.66
C PHE A 61 7.23 -12.58 -11.83
N PHE A 62 6.65 -11.94 -10.80
CA PHE A 62 5.30 -11.37 -10.89
C PHE A 62 5.19 -10.33 -12.01
N TRP A 63 6.13 -9.39 -12.06
CA TRP A 63 6.17 -8.35 -13.10
C TRP A 63 6.48 -8.93 -14.47
N LEU A 64 7.37 -9.91 -14.56
CA LEU A 64 7.67 -10.60 -15.81
C LEU A 64 6.42 -11.27 -16.39
N VAL A 65 5.62 -11.96 -15.55
CA VAL A 65 4.35 -12.55 -15.99
C VAL A 65 3.39 -11.47 -16.45
N LEU A 66 3.18 -10.41 -15.66
CA LEU A 66 2.25 -9.35 -15.99
C LEU A 66 2.60 -8.68 -17.34
N LEU A 67 3.88 -8.44 -17.60
CA LEU A 67 4.39 -7.83 -18.83
C LEU A 67 4.39 -8.79 -20.03
N MET A 68 4.67 -10.08 -19.82
CA MET A 68 4.80 -11.07 -20.90
C MET A 68 3.46 -11.65 -21.34
N VAL A 69 2.48 -11.75 -20.44
CA VAL A 69 1.18 -12.36 -20.76
C VAL A 69 0.41 -11.54 -21.80
N ALA A 70 0.46 -10.23 -21.71
CA ALA A 70 -0.21 -9.33 -22.65
C ALA A 70 0.21 -9.49 -24.11
N PRO A 71 1.50 -9.41 -24.49
CA PRO A 71 1.93 -9.66 -25.85
C PRO A 71 1.56 -11.06 -26.33
N VAL A 72 1.67 -12.07 -25.47
CA VAL A 72 1.42 -13.46 -25.84
C VAL A 72 -0.06 -13.73 -26.13
N ILE A 73 -0.99 -13.17 -25.33
CA ILE A 73 -2.44 -13.32 -25.55
C ILE A 73 -2.88 -12.46 -26.76
N THR A 74 -2.46 -11.20 -26.82
CA THR A 74 -3.03 -10.22 -27.76
C THR A 74 -2.41 -10.25 -29.15
N MET A 75 -1.18 -10.78 -29.33
CA MET A 75 -0.46 -10.74 -30.61
C MET A 75 -1.25 -11.29 -31.80
N ARG A 76 -2.12 -12.28 -31.57
CA ARG A 76 -2.89 -12.95 -32.63
C ARG A 76 -4.24 -12.29 -32.93
N THR A 77 -4.77 -11.47 -32.03
CA THR A 77 -6.16 -10.98 -32.09
C THR A 77 -6.51 -10.32 -33.44
N PHE A 78 -5.67 -9.38 -33.91
CA PHE A 78 -5.88 -8.66 -35.17
C PHE A 78 -4.81 -8.99 -36.22
N ALA A 79 -3.53 -9.05 -35.83
CA ALA A 79 -2.43 -9.26 -36.77
C ALA A 79 -2.61 -10.52 -37.63
N HIS A 80 -3.20 -11.57 -37.05
CA HIS A 80 -3.45 -12.82 -37.74
C HIS A 80 -4.57 -12.77 -38.78
N GLU A 81 -5.65 -12.05 -38.48
CA GLU A 81 -6.76 -11.85 -39.43
C GLU A 81 -6.30 -10.98 -40.59
N LYS A 82 -5.43 -10.00 -40.32
CA LYS A 82 -4.78 -9.18 -41.34
C LYS A 82 -3.82 -9.99 -42.20
N ALA A 83 -3.03 -10.88 -41.59
CA ALA A 83 -2.12 -11.75 -42.32
C ALA A 83 -2.86 -12.75 -43.23
N ARG A 84 -4.06 -13.20 -42.82
CA ARG A 84 -4.87 -14.17 -43.58
C ARG A 84 -5.84 -13.54 -44.58
N GLY A 85 -5.93 -12.21 -44.65
CA GLY A 85 -6.88 -11.51 -45.53
C GLY A 85 -8.36 -11.63 -45.11
N THR A 86 -8.68 -12.34 -44.02
CA THR A 86 -10.06 -12.47 -43.52
C THR A 86 -10.58 -11.20 -42.85
N PHE A 87 -9.69 -10.23 -42.61
CA PHE A 87 -10.03 -8.94 -42.03
C PHE A 87 -11.03 -8.16 -42.89
N GLU A 88 -10.91 -8.21 -44.22
CA GLU A 88 -11.81 -7.51 -45.15
C GLU A 88 -13.23 -8.08 -45.07
N THR A 89 -13.36 -9.41 -45.04
CA THR A 89 -14.65 -10.07 -44.87
C THR A 89 -15.33 -9.70 -43.55
N LEU A 90 -14.55 -9.62 -42.46
CA LEU A 90 -15.07 -9.25 -41.14
C LEU A 90 -15.64 -7.81 -41.15
N MET A 91 -14.97 -6.87 -41.82
CA MET A 91 -15.41 -5.48 -41.95
C MET A 91 -16.64 -5.31 -42.85
N THR A 92 -16.93 -6.29 -43.73
CA THR A 92 -18.16 -6.28 -44.55
C THR A 92 -19.37 -6.90 -43.87
N THR A 93 -19.21 -7.51 -42.69
CA THR A 93 -20.34 -8.03 -41.92
C THR A 93 -21.17 -6.90 -41.30
N PRO A 94 -22.49 -7.08 -41.09
CA PRO A 94 -23.36 -6.04 -40.53
C PRO A 94 -23.16 -5.89 -39.00
N VAL A 95 -21.91 -5.69 -38.57
CA VAL A 95 -21.50 -5.53 -37.18
C VAL A 95 -20.59 -4.31 -37.10
N SER A 96 -20.87 -3.38 -36.19
CA SER A 96 -20.04 -2.18 -36.04
C SER A 96 -18.61 -2.52 -35.62
N ASP A 97 -17.62 -1.82 -36.14
CA ASP A 97 -16.19 -2.01 -35.79
C ASP A 97 -15.93 -1.97 -34.29
N ILE A 98 -16.60 -1.06 -33.57
CA ILE A 98 -16.46 -0.93 -32.11
C ILE A 98 -16.88 -2.21 -31.39
N GLN A 99 -17.94 -2.89 -31.86
CA GLN A 99 -18.37 -4.16 -31.27
C GLN A 99 -17.36 -5.27 -31.51
N VAL A 100 -16.70 -5.31 -32.68
CA VAL A 100 -15.65 -6.28 -32.98
C VAL A 100 -14.45 -6.10 -32.04
N VAL A 101 -14.03 -4.84 -31.85
CA VAL A 101 -12.89 -4.49 -31.01
C VAL A 101 -13.17 -4.80 -29.55
N LEU A 102 -14.33 -4.40 -29.03
CA LEU A 102 -14.75 -4.72 -27.67
C LEU A 102 -14.85 -6.23 -27.45
N ALA A 103 -15.39 -6.98 -28.42
CA ALA A 103 -15.50 -8.43 -28.30
C ALA A 103 -14.13 -9.12 -28.21
N LYS A 104 -13.15 -8.69 -29.03
CA LYS A 104 -11.78 -9.21 -28.98
C LYS A 104 -11.08 -8.84 -27.68
N PHE A 105 -11.22 -7.60 -27.24
CA PHE A 105 -10.69 -7.15 -25.94
C PHE A 105 -11.29 -7.94 -24.78
N ILE A 106 -12.62 -8.06 -24.70
CA ILE A 106 -13.31 -8.81 -23.64
C ILE A 106 -12.89 -10.28 -23.66
N GLY A 107 -12.81 -10.91 -24.84
CA GLY A 107 -12.37 -12.31 -24.96
C GLY A 107 -10.97 -12.54 -24.42
N SER A 108 -10.02 -11.68 -24.79
CA SER A 108 -8.63 -11.74 -24.28
C SER A 108 -8.52 -11.37 -22.80
N TYR A 109 -9.29 -10.38 -22.33
CA TYR A 109 -9.29 -9.95 -20.93
C TYR A 109 -9.88 -11.00 -19.99
N VAL A 110 -10.99 -11.64 -20.37
CA VAL A 110 -11.57 -12.75 -19.57
C VAL A 110 -10.62 -13.94 -19.54
N PHE A 111 -9.93 -14.25 -20.65
CA PHE A 111 -8.91 -15.30 -20.66
C PHE A 111 -7.73 -14.95 -19.72
N PHE A 112 -7.29 -13.69 -19.68
CA PHE A 112 -6.31 -13.20 -18.72
C PHE A 112 -6.77 -13.38 -17.26
N LEU A 113 -8.01 -12.98 -16.94
CA LEU A 113 -8.55 -13.13 -15.59
C LEU A 113 -8.62 -14.60 -15.15
N ILE A 114 -9.00 -15.52 -16.04
CA ILE A 114 -9.02 -16.95 -15.74
C ILE A 114 -7.60 -17.47 -15.50
N ALA A 115 -6.61 -17.02 -16.27
CA ALA A 115 -5.22 -17.42 -16.10
C ALA A 115 -4.62 -16.96 -14.76
N PHE A 116 -5.08 -15.81 -14.22
CA PHE A 116 -4.63 -15.28 -12.93
C PHE A 116 -5.50 -15.71 -11.74
N LEU A 117 -6.70 -16.25 -11.95
CA LEU A 117 -7.61 -16.68 -10.88
C LEU A 117 -6.92 -17.57 -9.81
N PRO A 118 -6.04 -18.53 -10.15
CA PRO A 118 -5.35 -19.34 -9.15
C PRO A 118 -4.48 -18.55 -8.15
N THR A 119 -4.04 -17.32 -8.47
CA THR A 119 -3.21 -16.54 -7.54
C THR A 119 -3.95 -16.13 -6.28
N VAL A 120 -5.27 -15.95 -6.39
CA VAL A 120 -6.13 -15.60 -5.24
C VAL A 120 -6.13 -16.73 -4.20
N ILE A 121 -5.87 -17.97 -4.62
CA ILE A 121 -5.86 -19.15 -3.76
C ILE A 121 -4.55 -19.26 -2.94
N TYR A 122 -3.44 -18.68 -3.43
CA TYR A 122 -2.13 -18.77 -2.78
C TYR A 122 -2.08 -18.31 -1.31
N PRO A 123 -2.61 -17.13 -0.92
CA PRO A 123 -2.59 -16.71 0.49
C PRO A 123 -3.36 -17.68 1.40
N PHE A 124 -4.52 -18.19 0.94
CA PHE A 124 -5.31 -19.17 1.71
C PHE A 124 -4.62 -20.53 1.84
N LEU A 125 -3.86 -20.94 0.82
CA LEU A 125 -3.01 -22.14 0.93
C LEU A 125 -1.95 -21.94 2.00
N LEU A 126 -1.27 -20.79 2.01
CA LEU A 126 -0.27 -20.49 3.03
C LEU A 126 -0.88 -20.45 4.42
N GLU A 127 -2.05 -19.85 4.62
CA GLU A 127 -2.77 -19.88 5.90
C GLU A 127 -3.08 -21.31 6.37
N HIS A 128 -3.50 -22.19 5.45
CA HIS A 128 -3.81 -23.57 5.79
C HIS A 128 -2.57 -24.37 6.21
N TYR A 129 -1.42 -24.14 5.57
CA TYR A 129 -0.17 -24.87 5.85
C TYR A 129 0.70 -24.21 6.93
N ALA A 130 0.57 -22.90 7.14
CA ALA A 130 1.26 -22.15 8.19
C ALA A 130 0.34 -22.11 9.43
N HIS A 131 0.45 -23.12 10.30
CA HIS A 131 -0.33 -23.22 11.53
C HIS A 131 -0.22 -21.96 12.42
N GLY A 132 -1.14 -21.00 12.25
CA GLY A 132 -1.55 -20.03 13.26
C GLY A 132 -0.83 -18.67 13.33
N THR A 133 0.12 -18.33 12.47
CA THR A 133 0.85 -17.03 12.54
C THR A 133 0.50 -16.03 11.43
N MET A 134 -0.17 -16.44 10.36
CA MET A 134 -0.48 -15.55 9.23
C MET A 134 -2.00 -15.41 9.07
N GLN A 135 -2.59 -14.38 9.68
CA GLN A 135 -3.98 -14.00 9.40
C GLN A 135 -4.03 -13.39 8.00
N VAL A 136 -4.68 -14.08 7.07
CA VAL A 136 -4.87 -13.57 5.71
C VAL A 136 -5.95 -12.50 5.74
N ASP A 137 -5.54 -11.28 5.47
CA ASP A 137 -6.47 -10.19 5.25
C ASP A 137 -7.20 -10.38 3.92
N SER A 138 -8.45 -10.84 3.98
CA SER A 138 -9.29 -11.05 2.80
C SER A 138 -9.47 -9.76 1.99
N GLY A 139 -9.45 -8.59 2.64
CA GLY A 139 -9.52 -7.29 2.01
C GLY A 139 -8.30 -6.97 1.16
N ALA A 140 -7.10 -7.25 1.69
CA ALA A 140 -5.85 -7.08 0.96
C ALA A 140 -5.80 -8.00 -0.28
N VAL A 141 -6.25 -9.24 -0.16
CA VAL A 141 -6.31 -10.20 -1.29
C VAL A 141 -7.22 -9.70 -2.42
N TRP A 142 -8.42 -9.24 -2.10
CA TRP A 142 -9.35 -8.72 -3.12
C TRP A 142 -8.85 -7.42 -3.74
N SER A 143 -8.21 -6.53 -2.96
CA SER A 143 -7.61 -5.32 -3.50
C SER A 143 -6.45 -5.61 -4.47
N LEU A 144 -5.63 -6.62 -4.16
CA LEU A 144 -4.55 -7.07 -5.04
C LEU A 144 -5.10 -7.70 -6.33
N ALA A 145 -6.16 -8.51 -6.21
CA ALA A 145 -6.86 -9.08 -7.36
C ALA A 145 -7.46 -7.99 -8.27
N LEU A 146 -8.02 -6.93 -7.69
CA LEU A 146 -8.50 -5.75 -8.40
C LEU A 146 -7.35 -5.05 -9.13
N GLY A 147 -6.22 -4.82 -8.43
CA GLY A 147 -5.00 -4.25 -9.02
C GLY A 147 -4.53 -5.04 -10.24
N ILE A 148 -4.35 -6.37 -10.11
CA ILE A 148 -3.98 -7.25 -11.22
C ILE A 148 -4.97 -7.16 -12.38
N GLY A 149 -6.27 -7.11 -12.08
CA GLY A 149 -7.33 -6.93 -13.09
C GLY A 149 -7.21 -5.62 -13.86
N LEU A 150 -7.00 -4.50 -13.18
CA LEU A 150 -6.83 -3.18 -13.83
C LEU A 150 -5.58 -3.09 -14.69
N TYR A 151 -4.45 -3.62 -14.19
CA TYR A 151 -3.22 -3.71 -14.95
C TYR A 151 -3.39 -4.61 -16.18
N GLY A 152 -4.06 -5.74 -16.01
CA GLY A 152 -4.44 -6.64 -17.08
C GLY A 152 -5.28 -5.94 -18.15
N ALA A 153 -6.30 -5.17 -17.76
CA ALA A 153 -7.13 -4.43 -18.69
C ALA A 153 -6.30 -3.44 -19.52
N PHE A 154 -5.41 -2.69 -18.87
CA PHE A 154 -4.51 -1.75 -19.56
C PHE A 154 -3.59 -2.47 -20.56
N PHE A 155 -2.88 -3.52 -20.12
CA PHE A 155 -1.94 -4.22 -21.00
C PHE A 155 -2.64 -4.99 -22.12
N MET A 156 -3.85 -5.51 -21.89
CA MET A 156 -4.66 -6.13 -22.95
C MET A 156 -5.10 -5.09 -24.00
N ALA A 157 -5.51 -3.89 -23.57
CA ALA A 157 -5.86 -2.82 -24.51
C ALA A 157 -4.63 -2.34 -25.30
N LEU A 158 -3.48 -2.17 -24.65
CA LEU A 158 -2.21 -1.85 -25.31
C LEU A 158 -1.82 -2.91 -26.34
N GLY A 159 -1.96 -4.19 -25.99
CA GLY A 159 -1.63 -5.30 -26.88
C GLY A 159 -2.59 -5.45 -28.07
N CYS A 160 -3.90 -5.26 -27.86
CA CYS A 160 -4.89 -5.20 -28.94
C CYS A 160 -4.59 -4.03 -29.89
N PHE A 161 -4.23 -2.87 -29.34
CA PHE A 161 -3.79 -1.71 -30.12
C PHE A 161 -2.55 -2.04 -30.94
N ALA A 162 -1.48 -2.57 -30.33
CA ALA A 162 -0.25 -2.95 -31.03
C ALA A 162 -0.48 -4.02 -32.12
N SER A 163 -1.32 -5.03 -31.86
CA SER A 163 -1.71 -6.05 -32.85
C SER A 163 -2.46 -5.46 -34.05
N SER A 164 -3.14 -4.32 -33.86
CA SER A 164 -3.78 -3.62 -34.95
C SER A 164 -2.81 -2.88 -35.87
N LEU A 165 -1.68 -2.38 -35.36
CA LEU A 165 -0.74 -1.58 -36.15
C LEU A 165 0.06 -2.44 -37.14
N THR A 166 0.12 -3.75 -36.94
CA THR A 166 0.98 -4.64 -37.73
C THR A 166 0.22 -5.82 -38.33
N ARG A 167 0.78 -6.39 -39.39
CA ARG A 167 0.33 -7.66 -39.99
C ARG A 167 1.11 -8.85 -39.43
N SER A 168 2.23 -8.62 -38.73
CA SER A 168 3.07 -9.67 -38.17
C SER A 168 2.80 -9.86 -36.68
N GLN A 169 2.46 -11.09 -36.28
CA GLN A 169 2.24 -11.47 -34.88
C GLN A 169 3.46 -11.19 -34.01
N ILE A 170 4.65 -11.48 -34.52
CA ILE A 170 5.90 -11.30 -33.78
C ILE A 170 6.15 -9.81 -33.51
N VAL A 171 5.95 -8.96 -34.52
CA VAL A 171 6.13 -7.51 -34.36
C VAL A 171 5.11 -6.94 -33.37
N ALA A 172 3.87 -7.46 -33.35
CA ALA A 172 2.85 -7.04 -32.40
C ALA A 172 3.25 -7.36 -30.96
N ALA A 173 3.75 -8.59 -30.74
CA ALA A 173 4.23 -9.04 -29.44
C ALA A 173 5.41 -8.19 -28.96
N VAL A 174 6.43 -7.99 -29.81
CA VAL A 174 7.62 -7.19 -29.47
C VAL A 174 7.25 -5.75 -29.14
N LEU A 175 6.35 -5.13 -29.91
CA LEU A 175 5.93 -3.75 -29.65
C LEU A 175 5.20 -3.61 -28.31
N THR A 176 4.29 -4.54 -28.00
CA THR A 176 3.55 -4.55 -26.72
C THR A 176 4.51 -4.75 -25.55
N PHE A 177 5.44 -5.71 -25.67
CA PHE A 177 6.43 -5.99 -24.65
C PHE A 177 7.39 -4.81 -24.44
N ALA A 178 7.90 -4.20 -25.51
CA ALA A 178 8.82 -3.07 -25.43
C ALA A 178 8.18 -1.84 -24.78
N VAL A 179 6.94 -1.52 -25.14
CA VAL A 179 6.20 -0.40 -24.54
C VAL A 179 5.88 -0.71 -23.07
N GLY A 180 5.42 -1.92 -22.75
CA GLY A 180 5.13 -2.31 -21.37
C GLY A 180 6.35 -2.27 -20.47
N THR A 181 7.47 -2.86 -20.92
CA THR A 181 8.74 -2.83 -20.18
C THR A 181 9.32 -1.42 -20.09
N GLY A 182 9.16 -0.58 -21.11
CA GLY A 182 9.57 0.83 -21.06
C GLY A 182 8.82 1.61 -19.97
N LEU A 183 7.51 1.40 -19.84
CA LEU A 183 6.71 2.00 -18.76
C LEU A 183 7.13 1.49 -17.39
N PHE A 184 7.42 0.19 -17.27
CA PHE A 184 7.93 -0.40 -16.03
C PHE A 184 9.27 0.19 -15.60
N ILE A 185 10.24 0.28 -16.53
CA ILE A 185 11.56 0.88 -16.26
C ILE A 185 11.42 2.36 -15.88
N LEU A 186 10.54 3.10 -16.53
CA LEU A 186 10.29 4.50 -16.19
C LEU A 186 9.75 4.65 -14.76
N GLY A 187 8.83 3.77 -14.36
CA GLY A 187 8.32 3.71 -12.98
C GLY A 187 9.39 3.30 -11.97
N TYR A 188 10.27 2.35 -12.31
CA TYR A 188 11.35 1.89 -11.44
C TYR A 188 12.44 2.96 -11.25
N LEU A 189 12.85 3.64 -12.33
CA LEU A 189 13.85 4.72 -12.28
C LEU A 189 13.34 5.94 -11.50
N ALA A 190 12.03 6.19 -11.51
CA ALA A 190 11.41 7.25 -10.73
C ALA A 190 11.64 7.09 -9.23
N ASP A 191 11.63 5.85 -8.75
CA ASP A 191 11.75 5.53 -7.33
C ASP A 191 13.21 5.58 -6.85
N LEU A 192 14.16 5.32 -7.75
CA LEU A 192 15.60 5.28 -7.45
C LEU A 192 16.28 6.65 -7.37
N ARG A 193 15.71 7.73 -7.95
CA ARG A 193 16.39 9.04 -8.03
C ARG A 193 15.53 10.19 -7.46
N PRO A 194 15.72 10.58 -6.19
CA PRO A 194 15.28 11.88 -5.71
C PRO A 194 16.18 12.94 -6.35
N THR A 195 15.79 13.47 -7.52
CA THR A 195 16.46 14.60 -8.16
C THR A 195 15.60 15.85 -8.01
N GLU A 196 16.24 16.99 -7.73
CA GLU A 196 15.66 18.27 -7.33
C GLU A 196 14.71 18.95 -8.35
N VAL A 197 14.31 18.27 -9.43
CA VAL A 197 13.43 18.83 -10.47
C VAL A 197 11.96 18.55 -10.13
N GLN A 198 11.36 19.50 -9.41
CA GLN A 198 10.06 19.39 -8.73
C GLN A 198 8.87 19.00 -9.62
N TRP A 199 8.81 19.44 -10.88
CA TRP A 199 7.64 19.21 -11.76
C TRP A 199 7.63 17.84 -12.45
N TRP A 200 8.80 17.31 -12.84
CA TRP A 200 8.90 15.98 -13.46
C TRP A 200 8.68 14.88 -12.43
N HIS A 201 9.16 15.07 -11.20
CA HIS A 201 8.96 14.12 -10.11
C HIS A 201 7.48 13.93 -9.80
N HIS A 202 6.69 14.99 -9.67
CA HIS A 202 5.25 14.86 -9.45
C HIS A 202 4.52 14.14 -10.58
N LEU A 203 4.86 14.41 -11.86
CA LEU A 203 4.24 13.72 -13.00
C LEU A 203 4.65 12.25 -13.07
N VAL A 204 5.92 11.94 -12.83
CA VAL A 204 6.43 10.56 -12.91
C VAL A 204 5.94 9.72 -11.72
N GLN A 205 5.79 10.31 -10.53
CA GLN A 205 5.16 9.65 -9.38
C GLN A 205 3.69 9.28 -9.63
N HIS A 206 2.96 10.08 -10.42
CA HIS A 206 1.59 9.72 -10.83
C HIS A 206 1.55 8.58 -11.87
N ILE A 207 2.67 8.26 -12.51
CA ILE A 207 2.78 7.22 -13.54
C ILE A 207 3.41 5.93 -12.96
N SER A 208 4.00 5.98 -11.76
CA SER A 208 4.75 4.86 -11.19
C SER A 208 3.85 3.66 -10.90
N MET A 209 3.84 2.70 -11.82
CA MET A 209 3.16 1.41 -11.67
C MET A 209 3.59 0.68 -10.39
N LEU A 210 4.87 0.73 -10.06
CA LEU A 210 5.37 0.03 -8.88
C LEU A 210 4.66 0.47 -7.59
N ARG A 211 4.45 1.78 -7.42
CA ARG A 211 3.77 2.37 -6.27
C ARG A 211 2.27 2.08 -6.25
N HIS A 212 1.59 2.19 -7.39
CA HIS A 212 0.17 1.83 -7.45
C HIS A 212 -0.05 0.36 -7.10
N MET A 213 0.82 -0.54 -7.56
CA MET A 213 0.73 -1.96 -7.22
C MET A 213 1.04 -2.22 -5.74
N GLN A 214 1.93 -1.43 -5.12
CA GLN A 214 2.16 -1.47 -3.68
C GLN A 214 0.91 -1.03 -2.90
N ASP A 215 0.25 0.06 -3.27
CA ASP A 215 -0.98 0.50 -2.60
C ASP A 215 -2.09 -0.57 -2.70
N PHE A 216 -2.23 -1.23 -3.85
CA PHE A 216 -3.15 -2.37 -4.00
C PHE A 216 -2.70 -3.64 -3.24
N SER A 217 -1.43 -3.77 -2.89
CA SER A 217 -0.95 -4.95 -2.16
C SER A 217 -1.18 -4.86 -0.66
N THR A 218 -1.33 -3.62 -0.14
CA THR A 218 -1.63 -3.33 1.27
C THR A 218 -3.12 -3.29 1.60
N GLY A 219 -4.04 -3.47 0.63
CA GLY A 219 -5.48 -3.31 0.90
C GLY A 219 -6.04 -1.92 0.65
N ILE A 220 -5.25 -0.97 0.12
CA ILE A 220 -5.67 0.40 -0.08
C ILE A 220 -6.12 0.58 -1.53
N VAL A 221 -7.42 0.77 -1.74
CA VAL A 221 -7.99 1.04 -3.06
C VAL A 221 -8.19 2.55 -3.22
N ASP A 222 -7.29 3.15 -3.99
CA ASP A 222 -7.31 4.56 -4.34
C ASP A 222 -8.13 4.78 -5.64
N SER A 223 -9.17 5.63 -5.60
CA SER A 223 -9.98 5.92 -6.79
C SER A 223 -9.20 6.54 -7.96
N ARG A 224 -8.09 7.24 -7.69
CA ARG A 224 -7.20 7.84 -8.70
C ARG A 224 -6.52 6.77 -9.54
N HIS A 225 -6.01 5.73 -8.90
CA HIS A 225 -5.33 4.61 -9.58
C HIS A 225 -6.32 3.86 -10.48
N VAL A 226 -7.52 3.59 -9.96
CA VAL A 226 -8.59 2.92 -10.71
C VAL A 226 -8.97 3.73 -11.96
N MET A 227 -9.23 5.02 -11.81
CA MET A 227 -9.60 5.89 -12.92
C MET A 227 -8.45 6.10 -13.91
N PHE A 228 -7.20 6.14 -13.44
CA PHE A 228 -6.02 6.21 -14.30
C PHE A 228 -5.93 5.00 -15.23
N TYR A 229 -6.02 3.77 -14.72
CA TYR A 229 -5.95 2.58 -15.59
C TYR A 229 -7.18 2.42 -16.49
N LEU A 230 -8.38 2.78 -16.01
CA LEU A 230 -9.59 2.73 -16.84
C LEU A 230 -9.54 3.76 -17.98
N SER A 231 -9.13 4.99 -17.70
CA SER A 231 -8.98 6.03 -18.72
C SER A 231 -7.91 5.66 -19.75
N LEU A 232 -6.80 5.08 -19.31
CA LEU A 232 -5.74 4.60 -20.19
C LEU A 232 -6.21 3.43 -21.06
N THR A 233 -6.93 2.47 -20.48
CA THR A 233 -7.56 1.35 -21.20
C THR A 233 -8.52 1.87 -22.28
N ALA A 234 -9.40 2.82 -21.92
CA ALA A 234 -10.31 3.45 -22.86
C ALA A 234 -9.56 4.21 -23.96
N ALA A 235 -8.47 4.92 -23.62
CA ALA A 235 -7.66 5.66 -24.57
C ALA A 235 -7.05 4.75 -25.64
N PHE A 236 -6.49 3.60 -25.27
CA PHE A 236 -5.94 2.64 -26.22
C PHE A 236 -7.03 1.95 -27.07
N LEU A 237 -8.18 1.65 -26.49
CA LEU A 237 -9.28 0.97 -27.18
C LEU A 237 -9.96 1.89 -28.21
N PHE A 238 -10.22 3.15 -27.83
CA PHE A 238 -10.93 4.13 -28.66
C PHE A 238 -9.98 5.05 -29.45
N SER A 239 -8.66 4.81 -29.39
CA SER A 239 -7.68 5.60 -30.12
C SER A 239 -8.05 5.68 -31.61
N PRO A 240 -8.24 6.88 -32.18
CA PRO A 240 -8.58 7.06 -33.59
C PRO A 240 -7.50 6.54 -34.54
N SER A 241 -6.25 6.41 -34.07
CA SER A 241 -5.13 5.83 -34.82
C SER A 241 -5.29 4.34 -35.09
N ASN A 242 -6.35 3.71 -34.58
CA ASN A 242 -6.67 2.33 -34.90
C ASN A 242 -7.12 2.20 -36.37
N PRO A 243 -6.40 1.41 -37.18
CA PRO A 243 -6.59 1.35 -38.63
C PRO A 243 -7.94 0.77 -39.09
N TRP A 244 -8.77 0.20 -38.21
CA TRP A 244 -10.14 -0.22 -38.58
C TRP A 244 -11.11 0.96 -38.72
N ARG A 245 -10.94 2.03 -37.93
CA ARG A 245 -11.80 3.23 -38.01
C ARG A 245 -11.64 4.00 -39.32
N ALA A 246 -10.51 3.81 -40.02
CA ALA A 246 -10.27 4.36 -41.34
C ALA A 246 -11.03 3.62 -42.47
N GLY A 247 -11.76 2.54 -42.14
CA GLY A 247 -12.64 1.82 -43.07
C GLY A 247 -13.99 2.50 -43.30
N ASP A 248 -14.35 3.49 -42.48
CA ASP A 248 -15.60 4.25 -42.65
C ASP A 248 -15.39 5.40 -43.65
N GLY A 249 -15.42 5.04 -44.93
CA GLY A 249 -15.22 5.95 -46.04
C GLY A 249 -15.71 5.32 -47.34
N ASN A 250 -17.01 5.47 -47.58
CA ASN A 250 -17.78 5.09 -48.76
C ASN A 250 -17.31 5.78 -50.08
N GLU A 251 -16.01 5.88 -50.34
CA GLU A 251 -15.50 6.47 -51.59
C GLU A 251 -14.97 5.38 -52.55
N PRO A 252 -15.48 5.34 -53.80
CA PRO A 252 -15.08 4.36 -54.79
C PRO A 252 -13.59 4.48 -55.13
N ILE A 253 -12.99 3.35 -55.51
CA ILE A 253 -11.54 3.06 -55.71
C ILE A 253 -10.87 3.95 -56.79
N HIS A 254 -11.56 4.96 -57.35
CA HIS A 254 -11.13 5.72 -58.51
C HIS A 254 -10.79 7.19 -58.23
N THR A 255 -10.24 7.59 -57.09
CA THR A 255 -9.64 8.94 -56.99
C THR A 255 -8.32 8.96 -56.21
N ARG A 256 -7.23 8.73 -56.93
CA ARG A 256 -5.92 9.26 -56.53
C ARG A 256 -5.97 10.78 -56.70
N LEU A 257 -5.33 11.50 -55.76
CA LEU A 257 -4.93 12.93 -55.81
C LEU A 257 -5.89 13.93 -55.13
N SER A 258 -5.72 14.13 -53.82
CA SER A 258 -5.40 15.48 -53.32
C SER A 258 -4.71 15.38 -51.95
N ALA A 259 -3.49 15.94 -51.85
CA ALA A 259 -2.75 16.00 -50.59
C ALA A 259 -3.58 16.67 -49.48
N ARG A 260 -4.41 17.65 -49.83
CA ARG A 260 -5.27 18.43 -48.91
C ARG A 260 -6.32 17.60 -48.17
N ARG A 261 -6.94 16.58 -48.79
CA ARG A 261 -7.88 15.66 -48.10
C ARG A 261 -7.17 14.61 -47.25
N ARG A 262 -5.94 14.21 -47.61
CA ARG A 262 -5.08 13.40 -46.72
C ARG A 262 -4.81 14.17 -45.43
N TRP A 263 -4.39 15.43 -45.54
CA TRP A 263 -4.12 16.28 -44.39
C TRP A 263 -5.36 16.48 -43.50
N SER A 264 -6.57 16.65 -44.04
CA SER A 264 -7.78 16.74 -43.21
C SER A 264 -8.11 15.44 -42.46
N GLY A 265 -7.83 14.27 -43.05
CA GLY A 265 -7.95 12.98 -42.38
C GLY A 265 -6.95 12.83 -41.22
N TRP A 266 -5.68 13.20 -41.44
CA TRP A 266 -4.66 13.23 -40.39
C TRP A 266 -4.98 14.24 -39.29
N ILE A 267 -5.53 15.41 -39.63
CA ILE A 267 -5.95 16.45 -38.66
C ILE A 267 -7.12 15.94 -37.80
N ASN A 268 -8.17 15.35 -38.40
CA ASN A 268 -9.27 14.78 -37.63
C ASN A 268 -8.80 13.65 -36.69
N LEU A 269 -7.84 12.84 -37.15
CA LEU A 269 -7.19 11.81 -36.35
C LEU A 269 -6.44 12.41 -35.16
N LEU A 270 -5.65 13.45 -35.41
CA LEU A 270 -4.87 14.15 -34.40
C LEU A 270 -5.80 14.82 -33.38
N CYS A 271 -6.83 15.53 -33.84
CA CYS A 271 -7.86 16.14 -33.00
C CYS A 271 -8.64 15.12 -32.17
N ALA A 272 -9.01 13.98 -32.74
CA ALA A 272 -9.72 12.94 -32.00
C ALA A 272 -8.80 12.24 -30.98
N SER A 273 -7.51 12.04 -31.30
CA SER A 273 -6.54 11.48 -30.35
C SER A 273 -6.27 12.45 -29.21
N LEU A 274 -6.16 13.74 -29.53
CA LEU A 274 -6.03 14.82 -28.56
C LEU A 274 -7.28 14.88 -27.68
N ALA A 275 -8.48 14.79 -28.26
CA ALA A 275 -9.74 14.81 -27.51
C ALA A 275 -9.86 13.64 -26.51
N VAL A 276 -9.46 12.42 -26.91
CA VAL A 276 -9.46 11.25 -26.03
C VAL A 276 -8.42 11.41 -24.92
N VAL A 277 -7.22 11.91 -25.24
CA VAL A 277 -6.18 12.19 -24.24
C VAL A 277 -6.64 13.29 -23.29
N THR A 278 -7.22 14.40 -23.79
CA THR A 278 -7.73 15.49 -22.96
C THR A 278 -8.89 15.05 -22.10
N LEU A 279 -9.77 14.17 -22.59
CA LEU A 279 -10.86 13.60 -21.80
C LEU A 279 -10.31 12.68 -20.70
N GLY A 280 -9.31 11.85 -21.02
CA GLY A 280 -8.61 11.03 -20.03
C GLY A 280 -7.93 11.89 -18.96
N VAL A 281 -7.25 12.97 -19.36
CA VAL A 281 -6.62 13.94 -18.45
C VAL A 281 -7.67 14.67 -17.61
N ALA A 282 -8.80 15.09 -18.19
CA ALA A 282 -9.88 15.78 -17.47
C ALA A 282 -10.59 14.86 -16.47
N LEU A 283 -10.84 13.60 -16.84
CA LEU A 283 -11.40 12.60 -15.93
C LEU A 283 -10.42 12.27 -14.80
N ASN A 284 -9.12 12.17 -15.10
CA ASN A 284 -8.10 11.95 -14.08
C ASN A 284 -7.94 13.18 -13.16
N TYR A 285 -8.04 14.39 -13.72
CA TYR A 285 -8.05 15.62 -12.94
C TYR A 285 -9.27 15.69 -12.01
N TYR A 286 -10.46 15.33 -12.52
CA TYR A 286 -11.67 15.25 -11.71
C TYR A 286 -11.55 14.18 -10.60
N ALA A 287 -10.99 13.01 -10.92
CA ALA A 287 -10.71 11.96 -9.94
C ALA A 287 -9.69 12.41 -8.88
N HIS A 288 -8.71 13.23 -9.25
CA HIS A 288 -7.77 13.82 -8.30
C HIS A 288 -8.46 14.84 -7.38
N GLN A 289 -9.43 15.61 -7.86
CA GLN A 289 -10.19 16.54 -7.01
C GLN A 289 -11.18 15.84 -6.07
N HIS A 290 -11.80 14.74 -6.52
CA HIS A 290 -12.74 13.93 -5.73
C HIS A 290 -12.15 12.57 -5.35
N TYR A 291 -10.99 12.61 -4.71
CA TYR A 291 -10.32 11.42 -4.26
C TYR A 291 -11.07 10.74 -3.10
N GLN A 292 -11.40 9.46 -3.28
CA GLN A 292 -11.92 8.60 -2.21
C GLN A 292 -10.90 7.48 -1.98
N ARG A 293 -10.31 7.47 -0.78
CA ARG A 293 -9.43 6.38 -0.29
C ARG A 293 -10.30 5.37 0.43
N GLN A 294 -10.51 4.21 -0.16
CA GLN A 294 -11.22 3.13 0.52
C GLN A 294 -10.21 2.08 0.98
N ILE A 295 -10.14 1.86 2.28
CA ILE A 295 -9.30 0.81 2.87
C ILE A 295 -10.17 -0.44 2.93
N TRP A 296 -9.76 -1.50 2.24
CA TRP A 296 -10.47 -2.78 2.23
C TRP A 296 -9.87 -3.78 3.21
N ALA A 297 -8.61 -3.57 3.59
CA ALA A 297 -7.92 -4.34 4.62
C ALA A 297 -8.72 -4.38 5.93
N GLN A 298 -8.95 -5.59 6.45
CA GLN A 298 -9.68 -5.87 7.69
C GLN A 298 -8.76 -6.04 8.90
N ASN A 299 -7.44 -6.08 8.71
CA ASN A 299 -6.51 -6.13 9.84
C ASN A 299 -6.54 -4.80 10.62
N LEU A 300 -6.99 -4.90 11.87
CA LEU A 300 -7.20 -3.87 12.89
C LEU A 300 -5.99 -2.95 13.20
N GLU A 301 -4.83 -3.17 12.59
CA GLU A 301 -3.63 -2.33 12.80
C GLU A 301 -3.67 -0.99 12.04
N TYR A 302 -4.67 -0.78 11.17
CA TYR A 302 -4.77 0.41 10.31
C TYR A 302 -5.99 1.30 10.56
N GLU A 303 -6.96 0.92 11.39
CA GLU A 303 -8.04 1.83 11.79
C GLU A 303 -7.67 2.52 13.11
N LEU A 304 -7.65 3.86 13.10
CA LEU A 304 -7.34 4.64 14.29
C LEU A 304 -8.39 4.38 15.37
N SER A 305 -7.96 4.33 16.62
CA SER A 305 -8.92 4.24 17.71
C SER A 305 -9.83 5.47 17.74
N PRO A 306 -11.12 5.33 18.11
CA PRO A 306 -12.05 6.46 18.19
C PRO A 306 -11.56 7.61 19.09
N ARG A 307 -10.73 7.30 20.09
CA ARG A 307 -10.09 8.29 20.96
C ARG A 307 -9.04 9.12 20.23
N THR A 308 -8.21 8.48 19.40
CA THR A 308 -7.22 9.17 18.58
C THR A 308 -7.91 10.05 17.54
N GLU A 309 -9.00 9.58 16.91
CA GLU A 309 -9.78 10.39 15.97
C GLU A 309 -10.37 11.63 16.65
N GLN A 310 -10.98 11.47 17.83
CA GLN A 310 -11.51 12.60 18.59
C GLN A 310 -10.42 13.60 18.96
N LEU A 311 -9.27 13.11 19.44
CA LEU A 311 -8.13 13.96 19.78
C LEU A 311 -7.61 14.76 18.57
N LEU A 312 -7.48 14.09 17.42
CA LEU A 312 -7.03 14.74 16.19
C LEU A 312 -8.06 15.77 15.70
N GLY A 313 -9.36 15.52 15.86
CA GLY A 313 -10.43 16.46 15.53
C GLY A 313 -10.46 17.70 16.43
N ASP A 314 -10.23 17.53 17.74
CA ASP A 314 -10.27 18.62 18.73
C ASP A 314 -8.97 19.46 18.76
N MET A 315 -7.90 18.97 18.15
CA MET A 315 -6.59 19.61 18.17
C MET A 315 -6.53 20.90 17.33
N THR A 316 -6.18 22.01 18.00
CA THR A 316 -6.03 23.34 17.38
C THR A 316 -4.58 23.78 17.18
N ASN A 317 -3.61 23.17 17.86
CA ASN A 317 -2.20 23.55 17.77
C ASN A 317 -1.53 22.98 16.50
N GLU A 318 -0.60 23.71 15.91
CA GLU A 318 0.26 23.20 14.84
C GLU A 318 1.38 22.33 15.42
N VAL A 319 1.58 21.14 14.85
CA VAL A 319 2.62 20.20 15.28
C VAL A 319 3.45 19.79 14.07
N GLU A 320 4.76 19.98 14.18
CA GLU A 320 5.78 19.54 13.23
C GLU A 320 6.22 18.13 13.63
N ILE A 321 6.08 17.16 12.72
CA ILE A 321 6.47 15.77 12.90
C ILE A 321 7.66 15.49 11.99
N THR A 322 8.83 15.23 12.58
CA THR A 322 10.03 14.87 11.83
C THR A 322 10.27 13.37 11.91
N VAL A 323 10.18 12.68 10.78
CA VAL A 323 10.44 11.25 10.66
C VAL A 323 11.90 11.06 10.27
N PHE A 324 12.73 10.65 11.24
CA PHE A 324 14.16 10.41 11.08
C PHE A 324 14.42 8.90 10.98
N PHE A 325 14.11 8.32 9.81
CA PHE A 325 14.15 6.88 9.56
C PHE A 325 14.96 6.56 8.31
N ASP A 326 15.61 5.41 8.35
CA ASP A 326 16.10 4.75 7.14
C ASP A 326 14.92 4.15 6.37
N ARG A 327 14.82 4.44 5.07
CA ARG A 327 13.78 3.90 4.19
C ARG A 327 13.85 2.37 4.02
N THR A 328 14.98 1.75 4.35
CA THR A 328 15.15 0.30 4.26
C THR A 328 14.61 -0.45 5.48
N GLU A 329 14.31 0.25 6.58
CA GLU A 329 13.78 -0.37 7.79
C GLU A 329 12.32 -0.81 7.61
N SER A 330 11.95 -2.01 8.10
CA SER A 330 10.58 -2.51 8.01
C SER A 330 9.56 -1.63 8.73
N THR A 331 9.97 -0.97 9.81
CA THR A 331 9.11 -0.10 10.64
C THR A 331 8.77 1.23 9.97
N PHE A 332 9.64 1.75 9.08
CA PHE A 332 9.43 3.05 8.43
C PHE A 332 8.08 3.15 7.75
N ARG A 333 7.69 2.08 7.03
CA ARG A 333 6.45 2.06 6.26
C ARG A 333 5.21 2.08 7.14
N LEU A 334 5.21 1.36 8.26
CA LEU A 334 4.11 1.36 9.23
C LEU A 334 3.95 2.75 9.85
N VAL A 335 5.07 3.41 10.16
CA VAL A 335 5.10 4.79 10.64
C VAL A 335 4.56 5.76 9.60
N ASP A 336 5.01 5.66 8.35
CA ASP A 336 4.61 6.53 7.26
C ASP A 336 3.11 6.41 6.96
N GLU A 337 2.57 5.19 6.89
CA GLU A 337 1.14 4.98 6.70
C GLU A 337 0.30 5.52 7.87
N LEU A 338 0.73 5.27 9.12
CA LEU A 338 0.04 5.79 10.30
C LEU A 338 0.03 7.33 10.29
N LEU A 339 1.16 7.98 9.99
CA LEU A 339 1.25 9.44 9.93
C LEU A 339 0.41 10.04 8.79
N LYS A 340 0.32 9.39 7.62
CA LYS A 340 -0.57 9.83 6.54
C LYS A 340 -2.03 9.87 6.98
N GLN A 341 -2.47 8.91 7.80
CA GLN A 341 -3.84 8.91 8.34
C GLN A 341 -4.05 10.07 9.30
N TYR A 342 -3.08 10.34 10.17
CA TYR A 342 -3.14 11.47 11.11
C TYR A 342 -3.25 12.81 10.37
N VAL A 343 -2.43 13.02 9.34
CA VAL A 343 -2.45 14.24 8.50
C VAL A 343 -3.76 14.34 7.71
N HIS A 344 -4.32 13.21 7.28
CA HIS A 344 -5.60 13.19 6.57
C HIS A 344 -6.76 13.69 7.45
N LEU A 345 -6.77 13.30 8.73
CA LEU A 345 -7.78 13.77 9.69
C LEU A 345 -7.54 15.21 10.14
N ASN A 346 -6.28 15.60 10.37
CA ASN A 346 -5.94 16.96 10.76
C ASN A 346 -4.80 17.53 9.89
N PRO A 347 -5.12 18.39 8.90
CA PRO A 347 -4.12 18.97 7.99
C PRO A 347 -3.17 19.98 8.66
N ARG A 348 -3.36 20.31 9.96
CA ARG A 348 -2.42 21.14 10.73
C ARG A 348 -1.15 20.38 11.15
N LEU A 349 -1.15 19.05 10.99
CA LEU A 349 0.03 18.22 11.20
C LEU A 349 0.95 18.31 9.98
N GLN A 350 2.17 18.80 10.18
CA GLN A 350 3.16 18.89 9.11
C GLN A 350 4.21 17.80 9.28
N VAL A 351 4.23 16.83 8.35
CA VAL A 351 5.18 15.71 8.38
C VAL A 351 6.35 16.00 7.45
N THR A 352 7.57 15.92 7.98
CA THR A 352 8.82 16.05 7.23
C THR A 352 9.63 14.76 7.35
N HIS A 353 10.00 14.17 6.22
CA HIS A 353 10.84 12.97 6.19
C HIS A 353 12.31 13.36 5.98
N VAL A 354 13.20 12.86 6.82
CA VAL A 354 14.63 13.07 6.71
C VAL A 354 15.32 11.72 6.77
N ASP A 355 15.88 11.31 5.63
CA ASP A 355 16.60 10.04 5.53
C ASP A 355 18.08 10.25 5.92
N PRO A 356 18.57 9.61 7.00
CA PRO A 356 19.94 9.81 7.48
C PRO A 356 21.00 9.36 6.47
N LEU A 357 20.70 8.34 5.66
CA LEU A 357 21.62 7.75 4.69
C LEU A 357 21.64 8.53 3.38
N GLN A 358 20.47 8.97 2.92
CA GLN A 358 20.35 9.70 1.66
C GLN A 358 20.61 11.21 1.81
N GLN A 359 20.28 11.80 2.97
CA GLN A 359 20.33 13.25 3.23
C GLN A 359 21.18 13.61 4.46
N PRO A 360 22.50 13.36 4.46
CA PRO A 360 23.36 13.53 5.64
C PRO A 360 23.45 14.99 6.14
N ARG A 361 23.23 15.98 5.28
CA ARG A 361 23.27 17.40 5.66
C ARG A 361 22.05 17.83 6.48
N GLU A 362 20.85 17.39 6.06
CA GLU A 362 19.61 17.68 6.76
C GLU A 362 19.54 16.87 8.06
N ALA A 363 20.00 15.62 8.02
CA ALA A 363 20.13 14.77 9.21
C ALA A 363 20.92 15.45 10.34
N ARG A 364 22.08 16.05 10.03
CA ARG A 364 22.87 16.81 11.02
C ARG A 364 22.14 18.02 11.59
N ARG A 365 21.31 18.70 10.78
CA ARG A 365 20.50 19.85 11.25
C ARG A 365 19.42 19.40 12.23
N VAL A 366 18.74 18.31 11.92
CA VAL A 366 17.70 17.72 12.78
C VAL A 366 18.30 17.21 14.09
N GLN A 367 19.44 16.51 14.01
CA GLN A 367 20.17 16.05 15.20
C GLN A 367 20.60 17.21 16.11
N ALA A 368 21.11 18.31 15.52
CA ALA A 368 21.47 19.50 16.28
C ALA A 368 20.25 20.22 16.89
N ARG A 369 19.13 20.31 16.15
CA ARG A 369 17.89 20.97 16.60
C ARG A 369 17.24 20.26 17.77
N TYR A 370 17.17 18.93 17.73
CA TYR A 370 16.48 18.11 18.74
C TYR A 370 17.43 17.39 19.72
N ARG A 371 18.74 17.69 19.68
CA ARG A 371 19.78 17.11 20.56
C ARG A 371 19.77 15.57 20.56
N LEU A 372 19.58 14.98 19.39
CA LEU A 372 19.60 13.52 19.22
C LEU A 372 21.05 13.02 19.33
N SER A 373 21.25 11.88 20.01
CA SER A 373 22.57 11.23 20.06
C SER A 373 22.95 10.69 18.67
N GLU A 374 24.24 10.70 18.30
CA GLU A 374 24.70 10.16 17.00
C GLU A 374 24.36 8.67 16.80
N GLN A 375 24.08 7.94 17.88
CA GLN A 375 23.69 6.53 17.83
C GLN A 375 22.18 6.31 17.69
N GLN A 376 21.35 7.34 17.88
CA GLN A 376 19.90 7.24 17.74
C GLN A 376 19.51 7.35 16.26
N HIS A 377 19.28 6.20 15.65
CA HIS A 377 18.72 6.06 14.31
C HIS A 377 17.27 5.55 14.43
N ASN A 378 16.44 5.83 13.42
CA ASN A 378 15.03 5.39 13.37
C ASN A 378 14.18 5.97 14.50
N VAL A 379 14.06 7.30 14.55
CA VAL A 379 13.25 8.01 15.55
C VAL A 379 12.20 8.90 14.89
N VAL A 380 11.04 9.05 15.55
CA VAL A 380 10.02 10.02 15.18
C VAL A 380 10.01 11.12 16.23
N VAL A 381 10.11 12.37 15.79
CA VAL A 381 10.10 13.54 16.66
C VAL A 381 8.82 14.32 16.44
N PHE A 382 8.05 14.53 17.50
CA PHE A 382 6.89 15.41 17.52
C PHE A 382 7.30 16.72 18.19
N ALA A 383 7.07 17.86 17.54
CA ALA A 383 7.45 19.18 18.04
C ALA A 383 6.32 20.20 17.85
N SER A 384 6.06 21.02 18.87
CA SER A 384 5.15 22.16 18.81
C SER A 384 5.66 23.24 19.76
N ASN A 385 5.81 24.46 19.25
CA ASN A 385 6.44 25.57 19.96
C ASN A 385 7.83 25.15 20.51
N ASP A 386 8.04 25.20 21.84
CA ASP A 386 9.29 24.81 22.51
C ASP A 386 9.31 23.36 23.05
N LYS A 387 8.19 22.63 22.95
CA LYS A 387 8.08 21.25 23.44
C LYS A 387 8.36 20.26 22.31
N HIS A 388 9.16 19.24 22.59
CA HIS A 388 9.36 18.12 21.67
C HIS A 388 9.39 16.79 22.42
N LYS A 389 8.93 15.73 21.76
CA LYS A 389 8.99 14.35 22.25
C LYS A 389 9.55 13.44 21.17
N VAL A 390 10.55 12.66 21.55
CA VAL A 390 11.25 11.72 20.67
C VAL A 390 10.76 10.31 20.96
N ILE A 391 10.43 9.57 19.92
CA ILE A 391 9.98 8.18 20.00
C ILE A 391 10.93 7.33 19.19
N SER A 392 11.47 6.27 19.79
CA SER A 392 12.37 5.34 19.09
C SER A 392 11.60 4.27 18.34
N GLY A 393 12.05 3.89 17.15
CA GLY A 393 11.48 2.81 16.34
C GLY A 393 11.39 1.48 17.09
N ALA A 394 12.32 1.23 18.02
CA ALA A 394 12.30 0.06 18.90
C ALA A 394 11.08 0.04 19.85
N GLN A 395 10.52 1.20 20.22
CA GLN A 395 9.32 1.29 21.07
C GLN A 395 8.03 1.07 20.28
N LEU A 396 8.08 1.24 18.96
CA LEU A 396 6.91 1.13 18.09
C LEU A 396 6.52 -0.33 17.82
N SER A 397 7.35 -1.29 18.22
CA SER A 397 7.21 -2.69 17.83
C SER A 397 7.44 -3.60 19.04
N HIS A 398 6.44 -4.41 19.39
CA HIS A 398 6.63 -5.43 20.42
C HIS A 398 7.28 -6.66 19.80
N LEU A 399 8.53 -6.95 20.17
CA LEU A 399 9.28 -8.10 19.67
C LEU A 399 9.26 -9.23 20.70
N THR A 400 8.71 -10.39 20.33
CA THR A 400 8.67 -11.58 21.17
C THR A 400 9.65 -12.62 20.63
N PRO A 401 10.49 -13.25 21.48
CA PRO A 401 11.40 -14.30 21.03
C PRO A 401 10.63 -15.59 20.69
N ARG A 402 10.70 -16.02 19.42
CA ARG A 402 10.23 -17.33 18.96
C ARG A 402 11.41 -18.28 18.83
N LYS A 403 11.25 -19.55 19.25
CA LYS A 403 12.25 -20.59 18.97
C LYS A 403 12.32 -20.85 17.47
N ALA A 404 13.48 -20.62 16.87
CA ALA A 404 13.81 -20.87 15.48
C ALA A 404 14.65 -22.15 15.35
N SER A 405 14.40 -22.90 14.28
CA SER A 405 15.15 -24.12 13.96
C SER A 405 16.62 -23.82 13.63
N ALA A 406 17.53 -24.77 13.82
CA ALA A 406 18.95 -24.62 13.47
C ALA A 406 19.16 -24.21 12.00
N ASN A 407 18.29 -24.68 11.10
CA ASN A 407 18.31 -24.28 9.68
C ASN A 407 17.87 -22.82 9.47
N GLU A 408 16.96 -22.29 10.29
CA GLU A 408 16.48 -20.90 10.24
C GLU A 408 17.57 -19.91 10.73
N LEU A 409 18.39 -20.32 11.69
CA LEU A 409 19.47 -19.47 12.23
C LEU A 409 20.69 -19.44 11.32
N GLN A 410 20.96 -20.54 10.62
CA GLN A 410 22.01 -20.61 9.59
C GLN A 410 21.68 -19.74 8.38
N SER A 411 20.41 -19.67 7.96
CA SER A 411 19.99 -18.76 6.87
C SER A 411 19.94 -17.29 7.27
N ALA A 412 19.74 -17.00 8.57
CA ALA A 412 19.81 -15.65 9.13
C ALA A 412 21.26 -15.13 9.38
N GLY A 413 22.29 -15.87 8.94
CA GLY A 413 23.69 -15.44 9.04
C GLY A 413 24.37 -15.69 10.39
N GLN A 414 23.78 -16.50 11.26
CA GLN A 414 24.44 -16.94 12.49
C GLN A 414 25.20 -18.26 12.27
N GLU A 415 26.50 -18.16 12.02
CA GLU A 415 27.38 -19.32 11.74
C GLU A 415 27.54 -20.30 12.92
N ASN A 416 27.17 -19.91 14.14
CA ASN A 416 27.28 -20.73 15.36
C ASN A 416 25.90 -20.97 16.01
N ALA A 417 24.95 -21.51 15.26
CA ALA A 417 23.68 -21.97 15.82
C ALA A 417 23.84 -23.38 16.42
N ASN A 418 23.79 -23.51 17.75
CA ASN A 418 23.81 -24.80 18.44
C ASN A 418 22.62 -25.68 18.00
N GLU A 419 22.82 -27.01 17.99
CA GLU A 419 21.82 -28.03 17.60
C GLU A 419 20.48 -27.96 18.38
N GLY A 420 20.39 -27.15 19.45
CA GLY A 420 19.18 -26.92 20.25
C GLY A 420 18.21 -25.88 19.70
N GLY A 421 18.50 -25.25 18.55
CA GLY A 421 17.74 -24.11 18.06
C GLY A 421 18.02 -22.84 18.88
N GLY A 422 17.70 -21.70 18.29
CA GLY A 422 17.97 -20.35 18.81
C GLY A 422 16.68 -19.55 18.86
N PHE A 423 16.74 -18.30 19.31
CA PHE A 423 15.56 -17.44 19.36
C PHE A 423 15.67 -16.37 18.26
N VAL A 424 14.64 -16.26 17.43
CA VAL A 424 14.46 -15.14 16.49
C VAL A 424 13.41 -14.21 17.09
N MET A 425 13.72 -12.92 17.11
CA MET A 425 12.78 -11.90 17.58
C MET A 425 11.73 -11.65 16.50
N GLU A 426 10.46 -11.85 16.84
CA GLU A 426 9.33 -11.64 15.94
C GLU A 426 8.42 -10.52 16.44
N ARG A 427 8.03 -9.61 15.55
CA ARG A 427 7.09 -8.54 15.91
C ARG A 427 5.70 -9.12 16.03
N THR A 428 5.15 -9.02 17.23
CA THR A 428 3.79 -9.52 17.53
C THR A 428 2.73 -8.43 17.49
N ALA A 429 3.13 -7.16 17.59
CA ALA A 429 2.22 -6.01 17.51
C ALA A 429 2.96 -4.72 17.16
N PHE A 430 2.32 -3.86 16.36
CA PHE A 430 2.73 -2.46 16.16
C PHE A 430 2.02 -1.54 17.17
N LEU A 431 2.81 -0.85 18.02
CA LEU A 431 2.32 0.06 19.06
C LEU A 431 2.40 1.54 18.65
N GLY A 432 2.52 1.81 17.35
CA GLY A 432 2.77 3.15 16.83
C GLY A 432 1.70 4.16 17.21
N GLU A 433 0.42 3.82 17.07
CA GLU A 433 -0.70 4.72 17.39
C GLU A 433 -0.64 5.18 18.85
N ARG A 434 -0.48 4.23 19.78
CA ARG A 434 -0.40 4.52 21.22
C ARG A 434 0.72 5.51 21.53
N HIS A 435 1.91 5.29 20.97
CA HIS A 435 3.05 6.17 21.21
C HIS A 435 2.88 7.54 20.52
N PHE A 436 2.31 7.59 19.31
CA PHE A 436 2.11 8.84 18.57
C PHE A 436 1.03 9.71 19.20
N THR A 437 -0.12 9.14 19.56
CA THR A 437 -1.18 9.85 20.31
C THR A 437 -0.66 10.37 21.64
N SER A 438 0.17 9.58 22.36
CA SER A 438 0.80 10.06 23.60
C SER A 438 1.76 11.23 23.39
N ALA A 439 2.44 11.28 22.23
CA ALA A 439 3.39 12.33 21.94
C ALA A 439 2.68 13.61 21.52
N LEU A 440 1.60 13.49 20.75
CA LEU A 440 0.72 14.62 20.44
C LEU A 440 0.11 15.22 21.70
N LEU A 441 -0.40 14.41 22.62
CA LEU A 441 -0.88 14.88 23.92
C LEU A 441 0.19 15.65 24.70
N ALA A 442 1.42 15.11 24.74
CA ALA A 442 2.53 15.72 25.47
C ALA A 442 2.98 17.07 24.90
N VAL A 443 2.92 17.20 23.58
CA VAL A 443 3.44 18.35 22.86
C VAL A 443 2.36 19.43 22.65
N SER A 444 1.08 19.02 22.55
CA SER A 444 -0.06 19.93 22.37
C SER A 444 -0.66 20.42 23.70
N GLY A 445 -0.55 19.65 24.79
CA GLY A 445 -1.07 20.02 26.11
C GLY A 445 -0.27 21.13 26.79
N ASN A 446 -0.97 22.05 27.49
CA ASN A 446 -0.31 23.11 28.26
C ASN A 446 0.38 22.56 29.52
N ASP A 447 -0.23 21.60 30.23
CA ASP A 447 0.29 20.97 31.44
C ASP A 447 0.21 19.45 31.38
N GLN A 448 1.21 18.76 31.96
CA GLN A 448 1.13 17.32 32.20
C GLN A 448 0.40 17.09 33.52
N PRO A 449 -0.80 16.49 33.51
CA PRO A 449 -1.53 16.22 34.75
C PRO A 449 -0.67 15.35 35.66
N LEU A 450 -0.56 15.77 36.92
CA LEU A 450 0.28 15.12 37.92
C LEU A 450 -0.56 14.08 38.67
N ALA A 451 -0.13 12.83 38.61
CA ALA A 451 -0.75 11.72 39.32
C ALA A 451 0.10 11.35 40.53
N TYR A 452 -0.48 11.43 41.73
CA TYR A 452 0.18 10.97 42.95
C TYR A 452 -0.31 9.58 43.32
N CYS A 453 0.62 8.67 43.58
CA CYS A 453 0.35 7.39 44.22
C CYS A 453 0.74 7.51 45.70
N LEU A 454 -0.16 7.17 46.61
CA LEU A 454 0.16 7.20 48.03
C LEU A 454 1.13 6.06 48.38
N THR A 455 2.11 6.36 49.23
CA THR A 455 3.07 5.38 49.75
C THR A 455 3.24 5.58 51.26
N GLY A 456 3.60 4.49 51.98
CA GLY A 456 3.86 4.54 53.43
C GLY A 456 2.98 3.64 54.31
N HIS A 457 2.01 2.90 53.75
CA HIS A 457 1.14 1.96 54.49
C HIS A 457 1.24 0.49 54.03
N GLY A 458 2.38 0.10 53.44
CA GLY A 458 2.55 -1.23 52.83
C GLY A 458 2.02 -1.35 51.40
N GLU A 459 1.70 -0.21 50.78
CA GLU A 459 1.38 -0.05 49.36
C GLU A 459 2.67 -0.02 48.54
N HIS A 460 2.65 -0.65 47.37
CA HIS A 460 3.82 -0.70 46.50
C HIS A 460 4.01 0.64 45.78
N SER A 461 5.27 1.05 45.63
CA SER A 461 5.63 2.24 44.87
C SER A 461 5.29 2.07 43.38
N ILE A 462 4.78 3.13 42.77
CA ILE A 462 4.45 3.19 41.34
C ILE A 462 5.68 3.50 40.47
N THR A 463 6.79 3.89 41.09
CA THR A 463 8.07 4.13 40.42
C THR A 463 8.99 2.91 40.47
N ASN A 464 8.66 1.90 41.27
CA ASN A 464 9.48 0.69 41.42
C ASN A 464 9.12 -0.36 40.34
N LEU A 465 10.06 -0.63 39.43
CA LEU A 465 9.94 -1.61 38.33
C LEU A 465 10.19 -3.08 38.72
N THR A 466 10.35 -3.38 40.01
CA THR A 466 10.49 -4.78 40.46
C THR A 466 9.17 -5.54 40.35
N SER A 467 9.21 -6.87 40.29
CA SER A 467 8.04 -7.76 40.14
C SER A 467 6.99 -7.66 41.26
N MET A 468 7.30 -6.98 42.36
CA MET A 468 6.35 -6.65 43.43
C MET A 468 5.87 -5.19 43.40
N GLY A 469 6.32 -4.36 42.45
CA GLY A 469 5.97 -2.94 42.32
C GLY A 469 4.84 -2.66 41.32
N PHE A 470 4.31 -1.42 41.33
CA PHE A 470 3.38 -0.94 40.30
C PHE A 470 4.10 -0.18 39.17
N GLY A 471 5.41 -0.42 38.96
CA GLY A 471 6.24 0.29 37.99
C GLY A 471 5.75 0.19 36.55
N GLU A 472 5.27 -0.99 36.13
CA GLU A 472 4.70 -1.18 34.78
C GLU A 472 3.42 -0.34 34.60
N PHE A 473 2.59 -0.24 35.63
CA PHE A 473 1.42 0.63 35.64
C PHE A 473 1.79 2.12 35.65
N GLY A 474 2.84 2.50 36.39
CA GLY A 474 3.42 3.84 36.35
C GLY A 474 3.94 4.23 34.96
N GLN A 475 4.55 3.28 34.23
CA GLN A 475 4.95 3.47 32.84
C GLN A 475 3.75 3.68 31.93
N LEU A 476 2.68 2.88 32.06
CA LEU A 476 1.44 3.06 31.29
C LEU A 476 0.79 4.43 31.54
N LEU A 477 0.82 4.93 32.78
CA LEU A 477 0.34 6.29 33.10
C LEU A 477 1.22 7.37 32.46
N GLY A 478 2.55 7.19 32.48
CA GLY A 478 3.50 8.04 31.76
C GLY A 478 3.27 8.06 30.25
N GLU A 479 2.92 6.91 29.67
CA GLU A 479 2.50 6.78 28.27
C GLU A 479 1.16 7.48 28.00
N MET A 480 0.30 7.70 28.98
CA MET A 480 -0.92 8.52 28.84
C MET A 480 -0.67 10.02 29.11
N ASN A 481 0.60 10.46 29.09
CA ASN A 481 1.00 11.85 29.36
C ASN A 481 0.70 12.33 30.80
N LEU A 482 0.66 11.40 31.78
CA LEU A 482 0.57 11.71 33.20
C LEU A 482 1.94 11.67 33.86
N GLN A 483 2.30 12.70 34.63
CA GLN A 483 3.51 12.64 35.44
C GLN A 483 3.19 11.93 36.76
N VAL A 484 3.77 10.76 36.99
CA VAL A 484 3.50 9.97 38.19
C VAL A 484 4.55 10.22 39.27
N ARG A 485 4.11 10.46 40.51
CA ARG A 485 5.00 10.59 41.68
C ARG A 485 4.47 9.80 42.86
N ASP A 486 5.38 9.22 43.64
CA ASP A 486 5.03 8.67 44.95
C ASP A 486 4.85 9.81 45.96
N LEU A 487 3.81 9.74 46.79
CA LEU A 487 3.49 10.72 47.83
C LEU A 487 3.41 10.04 49.20
N GLU A 488 4.41 10.31 50.04
CA GLU A 488 4.41 9.90 51.44
C GLU A 488 3.69 10.92 52.31
N LEU A 489 2.51 10.55 52.82
CA LEU A 489 1.65 11.42 53.64
C LEU A 489 2.27 11.82 54.99
N GLN A 490 3.31 11.11 55.44
CA GLN A 490 3.98 11.41 56.71
C GLN A 490 4.94 12.61 56.61
N ASN A 491 5.55 12.82 55.44
CA ASN A 491 6.62 13.81 55.27
C ASN A 491 6.21 15.05 54.46
N ASN A 492 5.19 14.97 53.61
CA ASN A 492 4.76 16.10 52.77
C ASN A 492 3.49 16.78 53.28
N ARG A 493 3.63 17.94 53.94
CA ARG A 493 2.58 18.95 54.13
C ARG A 493 3.09 20.30 53.61
N PRO A 494 2.36 21.05 52.77
CA PRO A 494 0.93 20.95 52.44
C PRO A 494 0.59 19.98 51.28
N PHE A 495 -0.70 19.63 51.17
CA PHE A 495 -1.24 18.84 50.06
C PHE A 495 -1.00 19.54 48.71
N PRO A 496 -0.67 18.79 47.64
CA PRO A 496 -0.55 19.36 46.30
C PRO A 496 -1.90 19.91 45.79
N PRO A 497 -1.89 20.95 44.92
CA PRO A 497 -3.10 21.63 44.46
C PRO A 497 -4.05 20.72 43.66
N ILE A 498 -5.33 21.13 43.64
CA ILE A 498 -6.55 20.38 43.19
C ILE A 498 -6.48 19.81 41.75
N ALA A 499 -5.53 20.26 40.92
CA ALA A 499 -5.32 19.75 39.56
C ALA A 499 -4.59 18.37 39.50
N SER A 500 -4.55 17.64 40.61
CA SER A 500 -3.75 16.40 40.76
C SER A 500 -4.66 15.18 40.97
N TYR A 501 -4.52 14.15 40.14
CA TYR A 501 -5.26 12.90 40.31
C TYR A 501 -4.58 12.04 41.39
N SER A 502 -5.34 11.59 42.39
CA SER A 502 -4.84 10.68 43.44
C SER A 502 -5.29 9.25 43.13
N LEU A 503 -4.34 8.34 42.98
CA LEU A 503 -4.60 6.91 42.69
C LEU A 503 -4.40 6.07 43.96
N PHE A 504 -5.36 5.19 44.27
CA PHE A 504 -5.34 4.28 45.42
C PHE A 504 -5.16 2.82 44.95
N PRO A 505 -3.94 2.27 44.94
CA PRO A 505 -3.76 0.86 44.61
C PRO A 505 -3.89 -0.02 45.88
N ALA A 506 -5.06 -0.65 46.08
CA ALA A 506 -5.29 -1.56 47.20
C ALA A 506 -4.77 -3.00 46.91
N ARG A 507 -4.17 -3.64 47.92
CA ARG A 507 -3.50 -4.97 47.84
C ARG A 507 -4.44 -6.19 47.86
N ASN A 508 -5.73 -6.03 48.18
CA ASN A 508 -6.69 -7.15 48.25
C ASN A 508 -8.14 -6.62 48.23
N PRO A 509 -9.07 -7.15 47.39
CA PRO A 509 -10.47 -6.70 47.36
C PRO A 509 -11.22 -6.91 48.68
N ASN A 510 -10.75 -7.81 49.55
CA ASN A 510 -11.55 -8.33 50.68
C ASN A 510 -11.11 -7.88 52.08
N SER A 511 -10.09 -7.05 52.26
CA SER A 511 -9.58 -6.74 53.61
C SER A 511 -9.76 -5.29 54.10
N LEU A 512 -10.44 -4.41 53.35
CA LEU A 512 -10.60 -3.00 53.74
C LEU A 512 -12.03 -2.55 54.06
N TRP A 513 -12.99 -3.47 54.22
CA TRP A 513 -14.38 -3.10 54.54
C TRP A 513 -14.97 -3.93 55.68
N ARG A 514 -14.56 -3.60 56.92
CA ARG A 514 -15.38 -3.82 58.11
C ARG A 514 -15.32 -2.58 59.00
N ASN A 515 -15.74 -1.46 58.44
CA ASN A 515 -16.70 -0.53 59.05
C ASN A 515 -16.60 0.83 58.37
N ASN A 516 -17.71 1.21 57.76
CA ASN A 516 -18.08 2.51 57.20
C ASN A 516 -17.43 2.96 55.90
N VAL A 517 -18.36 3.38 55.02
CA VAL A 517 -18.26 4.04 53.71
C VAL A 517 -18.34 3.06 52.53
N GLY A 518 -19.26 3.36 51.61
CA GLY A 518 -19.65 2.48 50.52
C GLY A 518 -18.71 2.57 49.31
N SER A 519 -18.88 1.56 48.45
CA SER A 519 -18.57 1.56 47.01
C SER A 519 -17.14 1.88 46.60
N ILE A 520 -16.49 0.87 45.99
CA ILE A 520 -15.36 1.03 45.09
C ILE A 520 -15.79 2.01 43.99
N ASN A 521 -15.36 3.26 44.11
CA ASN A 521 -15.36 4.23 43.02
C ASN A 521 -13.90 4.53 42.72
N ILE A 522 -13.46 4.19 41.51
CA ILE A 522 -12.33 4.89 40.89
C ILE A 522 -12.87 6.29 40.58
N SER A 523 -12.89 7.16 41.59
CA SER A 523 -13.24 8.57 41.40
C SER A 523 -12.06 9.26 40.74
N ILE A 524 -12.05 9.25 39.41
CA ILE A 524 -11.51 10.36 38.64
C ILE A 524 -12.45 11.53 38.93
N ALA A 525 -12.15 12.31 39.98
CA ALA A 525 -12.89 13.52 40.28
C ALA A 525 -12.58 14.55 39.20
N ALA A 526 -13.42 14.61 38.16
CA ALA A 526 -13.57 15.78 37.32
C ALA A 526 -14.36 16.82 38.11
N ALA A 527 -13.78 17.99 38.34
CA ALA A 527 -14.52 19.14 38.84
C ALA A 527 -13.88 20.44 38.31
N GLY A 528 -14.61 21.09 37.39
CA GLY A 528 -14.37 22.47 36.92
C GLY A 528 -13.72 22.55 35.56
#